data_AF-A0A356ZA69-F1
#
_entry.id   AF-A0A356ZA69-F1
#
_cell.length_a   1.000
_cell.length_b   1.000
_cell.length_c   1.000
_cell.angle_alpha   90.00
_cell.angle_beta   90.00
_cell.angle_gamma   90.00
#
_symmetry.space_group_name_H-M   'P 1'
#
loop_
_entity.id
_entity.type
_entity.pdbx_description
1 polymer ?
#
loop_
_entity_poly.entity_id
_entity_poly.type
_entity_poly.pdbx_seq_one_letter_code
_entity_poly.pdbx_strand_id
1 'polypeptide(L)' 'LQAKTARVIRKGVEEDIPIEEVELGDIVVVRPGEKVPVDGRITEGNSALDEAMLTGESLPV' A
#
# COMPACT_ATOMS: atom_id res chain seq x y z
N LEU A 1 -9.91 -0.66 11.20
CA LEU A 1 -9.91 0.65 10.50
C LEU A 1 -9.11 0.49 9.21
N GLN A 2 -9.81 0.22 8.12
CA GLN A 2 -9.23 0.09 6.76
C GLN A 2 -8.86 1.47 6.21
N ALA A 3 -7.86 1.53 5.33
CA ALA A 3 -7.52 2.74 4.59
C ALA A 3 -8.70 3.13 3.68
N LYS A 4 -9.04 4.41 3.62
CA LYS A 4 -10.16 4.92 2.79
C LYS A 4 -9.69 5.37 1.40
N THR A 5 -8.39 5.62 1.26
CA THR A 5 -7.76 6.12 0.05
C THR A 5 -6.47 5.35 -0.20
N ALA A 6 -6.05 5.32 -1.46
CA ALA A 6 -4.76 4.81 -1.89
C ALA A 6 -4.07 5.87 -2.74
N ARG A 7 -2.74 5.95 -2.61
CA ARG A 7 -1.91 6.80 -3.46
C ARG A 7 -1.41 5.99 -4.65
N VAL A 8 -1.73 6.43 -5.86
CA VAL A 8 -1.32 5.75 -7.09
C VAL A 8 -0.47 6.66 -7.97
N ILE A 9 0.40 6.06 -8.78
CA ILE A 9 1.10 6.76 -9.86
C ILE A 9 0.37 6.47 -11.17
N ARG A 10 -0.31 7.47 -11.72
CA ARG A 10 -0.94 7.40 -13.04
C ARG A 10 -0.38 8.49 -13.93
N LYS A 11 0.03 8.11 -15.16
CA LYS A 11 0.66 9.03 -16.13
C LYS A 11 1.88 9.78 -15.56
N GLY A 12 2.61 9.16 -14.63
CA GLY A 12 3.79 9.73 -13.99
C GLY A 12 3.51 10.74 -12.87
N VAL A 13 2.26 10.86 -12.42
CA VAL A 13 1.85 11.77 -11.34
C VAL A 13 1.28 10.96 -10.18
N GLU A 14 1.65 11.32 -8.96
CA GLU A 14 1.03 10.78 -7.74
C GLU A 14 -0.33 11.44 -7.50
N GLU A 15 -1.38 10.63 -7.31
CA GLU A 15 -2.71 11.08 -6.91
C GLU A 15 -3.29 10.18 -5.82
N ASP A 16 -4.03 10.79 -4.87
CA ASP A 16 -4.77 10.06 -3.85
C ASP A 16 -6.19 9.82 -4.38
N ILE A 17 -6.58 8.55 -4.51
CA ILE A 17 -7.90 8.13 -4.99
C ILE A 17 -8.64 7.32 -3.92
N PRO A 18 -9.97 7.24 -3.97
CA PRO A 18 -10.72 6.28 -3.18
C PRO A 18 -10.22 4.86 -3.42
N ILE A 19 -10.16 4.04 -2.36
CA ILE A 19 -9.64 2.66 -2.47
C ILE A 19 -10.43 1.79 -3.46
N GLU A 20 -11.70 2.12 -3.66
CA GLU A 20 -12.63 1.44 -4.58
C GLU A 20 -12.30 1.72 -6.06
N GLU A 21 -11.50 2.75 -6.35
CA GLU A 21 -11.08 3.14 -7.70
C GLU A 21 -9.69 2.60 -8.08
N VAL A 22 -9.06 1.82 -7.19
CA VAL A 22 -7.78 1.14 -7.47
C VAL A 22 -8.04 -0.05 -8.38
N GLU A 23 -7.34 -0.09 -9.52
CA GLU A 23 -7.49 -1.14 -10.52
C GLU A 23 -6.25 -2.06 -10.57
N LEU A 24 -6.45 -3.28 -11.09
CA LEU A 24 -5.33 -4.20 -11.34
C LEU A 24 -4.33 -3.58 -12.31
N GLY A 25 -3.08 -3.47 -11.87
CA GLY A 25 -1.99 -2.87 -12.65
C GLY A 25 -1.64 -1.44 -12.26
N ASP A 26 -2.41 -0.81 -11.37
CA ASP A 26 -1.99 0.45 -10.75
C ASP A 26 -0.69 0.26 -9.94
N ILE A 27 0.18 1.27 -9.98
CA ILE A 27 1.35 1.35 -9.11
C ILE A 27 0.96 2.16 -7.88
N VAL A 28 0.84 1.48 -6.74
CA VAL A 28 0.51 2.08 -5.45
C VAL A 28 1.79 2.51 -4.74
N VAL A 29 1.83 3.73 -4.22
CA VAL A 29 2.95 4.24 -3.42
C VAL A 29 2.57 4.16 -1.96
N VAL A 30 3.43 3.52 -1.16
CA VAL A 30 3.27 3.41 0.29
C VAL A 30 4.50 4.01 0.95
N ARG A 31 4.30 5.02 1.78
CA ARG A 31 5.38 5.68 2.53
C ARG A 31 5.59 5.01 3.89
N PRO A 32 6.78 5.17 4.51
CA PRO A 32 7.03 4.62 5.84
C PRO A 32 5.97 5.06 6.86
N GLY A 33 5.38 4.09 7.57
CA GLY A 33 4.32 4.32 8.56
C GLY A 33 2.90 4.38 7.97
N GLU A 34 2.75 4.35 6.64
CA GLU A 34 1.45 4.16 6.01
C GLU A 34 1.04 2.69 6.03
N LYS A 35 -0.27 2.45 6.02
CA LYS A 35 -0.81 1.10 5.85
C LYS A 35 -0.87 0.77 4.37
N VAL A 36 -0.51 -0.45 4.02
CA VAL A 36 -0.72 -0.99 2.68
C VAL A 36 -2.24 -1.08 2.44
N PRO A 37 -2.80 -0.36 1.44
CA PRO A 37 -4.24 -0.28 1.27
C PRO A 37 -4.82 -1.54 0.62
N VAL A 38 -4.07 -2.20 -0.27
CA VAL A 38 -4.51 -3.34 -1.08
C VAL A 38 -3.41 -4.39 -1.19
N ASP A 39 -3.79 -5.63 -1.46
CA ASP A 39 -2.83 -6.69 -1.76
C ASP A 39 -2.11 -6.41 -3.09
N GLY A 40 -0.82 -6.76 -3.16
CA GLY A 40 -0.01 -6.49 -4.34
C GLY A 40 1.35 -7.15 -4.28
N ARG A 41 2.24 -6.74 -5.19
CA ARG A 41 3.64 -7.16 -5.22
C ARG A 41 4.54 -5.93 -5.22
N ILE A 42 5.58 -5.96 -4.39
CA ILE A 42 6.60 -4.91 -4.36
C ILE A 42 7.34 -4.90 -5.70
N THR A 43 7.29 -3.77 -6.40
CA THR A 43 8.02 -3.55 -7.66
C THR A 43 9.28 -2.73 -7.47
N GLU A 44 9.33 -1.87 -6.45
CA GLU A 44 10.44 -0.98 -6.15
C GLU A 44 10.51 -0.66 -4.65
N GLY A 45 11.72 -0.42 -4.14
CA GLY A 45 11.96 -0.03 -2.75
C GLY A 45 12.11 -1.20 -1.78
N ASN A 46 12.43 -0.86 -0.53
CA ASN A 46 12.49 -1.77 0.59
C ASN A 46 12.09 -1.03 1.86
N SER A 47 11.26 -1.66 2.69
CA SER A 47 10.84 -1.16 3.99
C SER A 47 10.44 -2.33 4.87
N ALA A 48 10.28 -2.08 6.17
CA ALA A 48 9.77 -3.05 7.12
C ALA A 48 8.26 -2.82 7.32
N LEU A 49 7.47 -3.87 7.20
CA LEU A 49 6.01 -3.86 7.36
C LEU A 49 5.60 -4.63 8.61
N ASP A 50 4.65 -4.06 9.35
CA ASP A 50 4.06 -4.72 10.51
C ASP A 50 2.82 -5.52 10.09
N GLU A 51 2.99 -6.84 10.01
CA GLU A 51 1.92 -7.79 9.67
C GLU A 51 1.24 -8.38 10.92
N ALA A 52 1.59 -7.93 12.14
CA ALA A 52 1.06 -8.50 13.39
C ALA A 52 -0.47 -8.47 13.46
N MET A 53 -1.08 -7.44 12.86
CA MET A 53 -2.53 -7.28 12.80
C MET A 53 -3.24 -8.34 11.94
N LEU A 54 -2.52 -9.00 11.03
CA LEU A 54 -3.06 -10.00 10.11
C LEU A 54 -2.57 -11.43 10.44
N THR A 55 -1.28 -11.61 10.73
CA THR A 55 -0.65 -12.92 10.96
C THR A 55 -0.41 -13.22 12.44
N GLY A 56 -0.36 -12.21 13.31
CA GLY A 56 0.00 -12.34 14.72
C GLY A 56 1.51 -12.47 14.98
N GLU A 57 2.35 -12.34 13.95
CA GLU A 57 3.80 -12.38 14.08
C GLU A 57 4.33 -11.05 14.64
N SER A 58 5.24 -11.12 15.62
CA SER A 58 5.69 -9.93 16.36
C SER A 58 6.91 -9.22 15.76
N LEU A 59 7.54 -9.81 14.74
CA LEU A 59 8.69 -9.21 14.08
C LEU A 59 8.24 -8.66 12.73
N PRO A 60 8.55 -7.39 12.41
CA PRO A 60 8.23 -6.81 11.12
C PRO A 60 9.04 -7.50 10.02
N VAL A 61 8.41 -7.67 8.85
CA VAL A 61 8.98 -8.32 7.65
C VAL A 61 9.45 -7.31 6.63
#